data_AF-A0A388TFQ3-F1
#
_entry.id   AF-A0A388TFQ3-F1
#
_cell.length_a   1.000
_cell.length_b   1.000
_cell.length_c   1.000
_cell.angle_alpha   90.00
_cell.angle_beta   90.00
_cell.angle_gamma   90.00
#
_symmetry.space_group_name_H-M   'P 1'
#
loop_
_entity.id
_entity.type
_entity.pdbx_description
1 polymer ?
#
loop_
_entity_poly.entity_id
_entity_poly.type
_entity_poly.pdbx_seq_one_letter_code
_entity_poly.pdbx_strand_id
1 'polypeptide(L)'
;MHCLIIDVRAGRAELMPYRELPGQDILVYQISLLRRAGFKDITVLSDFIAEDFRQAGITYYACPRPPKYAFLKRVLNDQPFLLLNGPALTDYPLNKLAEAYQADKPDVLCLTGGGLLGETFYVEPTAGTSEIAAQIYIINPLLLTYYYHEYFETGLFLTEMLKHRRIIKCCSHKGWSECVNNYPAYLRAAHYLLGCGAVPGSPINNLYYGKKCEVDFTADLGGRLFFGDNCQVGAQSRLQDSLLLGQNTLGGGVRLTNCLLQKYVTIGNNCVLENCLIGERSVIGDNVRLTDFVLAPRSVIKSGSGGGHGH
;
A
#
# COMPACT_ATOMS: atom_id res chain seq x y z
N MET A 1 -0.63 15.61 -18.76
CA MET A 1 -0.03 15.87 -17.43
C MET A 1 0.88 14.71 -17.12
N HIS A 2 2.12 14.99 -16.68
CA HIS A 2 3.08 13.97 -16.25
C HIS A 2 2.68 13.43 -14.88
N CYS A 3 2.91 12.15 -14.62
CA CYS A 3 2.67 11.53 -13.31
C CYS A 3 3.98 11.00 -12.73
N LEU A 4 4.24 11.31 -11.48
CA LEU A 4 5.41 10.88 -10.72
C LEU A 4 4.96 10.04 -9.53
N ILE A 5 5.49 8.82 -9.42
CA ILE A 5 5.40 8.02 -8.19
C ILE A 5 6.76 8.10 -7.51
N ILE A 6 6.79 8.56 -6.26
CA ILE A 6 7.98 8.52 -5.42
C ILE A 6 7.76 7.43 -4.36
N ASP A 7 8.38 6.28 -4.55
CA ASP A 7 8.32 5.12 -3.66
C ASP A 7 9.72 4.85 -3.10
N VAL A 8 10.22 5.81 -2.33
CA VAL A 8 11.59 5.79 -1.79
C VAL A 8 11.55 5.79 -0.27
N ARG A 9 12.18 4.80 0.36
CA ARG A 9 11.99 4.48 1.79
C ARG A 9 13.12 5.00 2.69
N ALA A 10 14.02 5.84 2.17
CA ALA A 10 15.05 6.57 2.91
C ALA A 10 15.84 5.72 3.95
N GLY A 11 16.14 4.45 3.63
CA GLY A 11 16.92 3.56 4.51
C GLY A 11 16.14 2.93 5.67
N ARG A 12 14.82 3.12 5.76
CA ARG A 12 13.96 2.43 6.75
C ARG A 12 13.62 1.02 6.26
N ALA A 13 14.60 0.11 6.32
CA ALA A 13 14.43 -1.30 5.98
C ALA A 13 13.31 -1.99 6.80
N GLU A 14 12.95 -1.42 7.94
CA GLU A 14 11.93 -1.92 8.86
C GLU A 14 10.49 -1.65 8.36
N LEU A 15 10.33 -0.73 7.40
CA LEU A 15 9.05 -0.45 6.71
C LEU A 15 8.81 -1.36 5.50
N MET A 16 9.62 -2.41 5.32
CA MET A 16 9.53 -3.35 4.18
C MET A 16 8.33 -4.32 4.11
N PRO A 17 7.49 -4.59 5.14
CA PRO A 17 6.54 -5.70 5.04
C PRO A 17 5.28 -5.44 4.17
N TYR A 18 4.92 -4.20 3.83
CA TYR A 18 3.57 -3.91 3.31
C TYR A 18 3.46 -3.66 1.79
N ARG A 19 4.49 -4.03 1.02
CA ARG A 19 4.52 -3.79 -0.44
C ARG A 19 3.57 -4.68 -1.22
N GLU A 20 3.51 -5.95 -0.86
CA GLU A 20 2.77 -6.95 -1.61
C GLU A 20 1.32 -6.93 -1.16
N LEU A 21 0.43 -6.30 -1.92
CA LEU A 21 -1.00 -6.45 -1.69
C LEU A 21 -1.50 -7.74 -2.37
N PRO A 22 -2.76 -8.18 -2.16
CA PRO A 22 -3.27 -9.40 -2.75
C PRO A 22 -2.92 -9.53 -4.25
N GLY A 23 -2.09 -10.51 -4.59
CA GLY A 23 -1.72 -10.87 -5.97
C GLY A 23 -0.63 -10.03 -6.65
N GLN A 24 -0.25 -8.84 -6.16
CA GLN A 24 0.77 -8.00 -6.81
C GLN A 24 1.33 -6.88 -5.92
N ASP A 25 2.46 -6.30 -6.31
CA ASP A 25 3.08 -5.15 -5.63
C ASP A 25 2.19 -3.89 -5.73
N ILE A 26 2.20 -3.08 -4.68
CA ILE A 26 1.47 -1.82 -4.60
C ILE A 26 1.77 -0.85 -5.74
N LEU A 27 2.99 -0.83 -6.29
CA LEU A 27 3.32 -0.02 -7.46
C LEU A 27 2.44 -0.38 -8.66
N VAL A 28 2.11 -1.67 -8.84
CA VAL A 28 1.24 -2.11 -9.93
C VAL A 28 -0.18 -1.57 -9.75
N TYR A 29 -0.67 -1.53 -8.50
CA TYR A 29 -1.96 -0.91 -8.18
C TYR A 29 -1.97 0.60 -8.47
N GLN A 30 -0.91 1.32 -8.10
CA GLN A 30 -0.78 2.76 -8.35
C GLN A 30 -0.68 3.09 -9.85
N ILE A 31 0.11 2.32 -10.61
CA ILE A 31 0.19 2.47 -12.06
C ILE A 31 -1.18 2.19 -12.70
N SER A 32 -1.90 1.18 -12.23
CA SER A 32 -3.24 0.85 -12.72
C SER A 32 -4.25 1.97 -12.43
N LEU A 33 -4.17 2.57 -11.24
CA LEU A 33 -4.97 3.74 -10.86
C LEU A 33 -4.75 4.91 -11.84
N LEU A 34 -3.48 5.24 -12.11
CA LEU A 34 -3.12 6.31 -13.05
C LEU A 34 -3.60 6.01 -14.47
N ARG A 35 -3.39 4.78 -14.96
CA ARG A 35 -3.83 4.38 -16.31
C ARG A 35 -5.33 4.42 -16.48
N ARG A 36 -6.10 3.97 -15.48
CA ARG A 36 -7.57 4.06 -15.49
C ARG A 36 -8.06 5.50 -15.53
N ALA A 37 -7.33 6.42 -14.91
CA ALA A 37 -7.56 7.86 -15.01
C ALA A 37 -7.07 8.49 -16.32
N GLY A 38 -6.55 7.69 -17.28
CA GLY A 38 -6.13 8.15 -18.60
C GLY A 38 -4.71 8.71 -18.68
N PHE A 39 -3.92 8.63 -17.60
CA PHE A 39 -2.52 9.06 -17.62
C PHE A 39 -1.63 8.03 -18.32
N LYS A 40 -0.78 8.50 -19.23
CA LYS A 40 0.11 7.67 -20.06
C LYS A 40 1.60 7.91 -19.77
N ASP A 41 1.94 9.14 -19.44
CA ASP A 41 3.31 9.55 -19.13
C ASP A 41 3.53 9.44 -17.62
N ILE A 42 4.14 8.32 -17.21
CA ILE A 42 4.31 7.93 -15.81
C ILE A 42 5.78 7.61 -15.56
N THR A 43 6.35 8.27 -14.55
CA THR A 43 7.67 7.99 -14.00
C THR A 43 7.55 7.41 -12.59
N VAL A 44 8.34 6.37 -12.31
CA VAL A 44 8.47 5.76 -10.98
C VAL A 44 9.90 5.95 -10.49
N LEU A 45 10.04 6.59 -9.34
CA LEU A 45 11.28 6.65 -8.58
C LEU A 45 11.14 5.70 -7.41
N SER A 46 11.96 4.64 -7.37
CA SER A 46 11.88 3.66 -6.28
C SER A 46 13.26 3.21 -5.85
N ASP A 47 13.44 2.97 -4.55
CA ASP A 47 14.65 2.34 -4.01
C ASP A 47 14.74 0.83 -4.32
N PHE A 48 13.67 0.27 -4.87
CA PHE A 48 13.59 -1.12 -5.28
C PHE A 48 12.85 -1.26 -6.62
N ILE A 49 13.54 -1.82 -7.60
CA ILE A 49 12.95 -2.09 -8.91
C ILE A 49 13.16 -3.58 -9.20
N ALA A 50 12.16 -4.39 -8.88
CA ALA A 50 12.09 -5.75 -9.40
C ALA A 50 11.64 -5.72 -10.86
N GLU A 51 12.26 -6.54 -11.72
CA GLU A 51 11.86 -6.66 -13.12
C GLU A 51 10.41 -7.10 -13.27
N ASP A 52 9.94 -7.98 -12.39
CA ASP A 52 8.56 -8.48 -12.35
C ASP A 52 7.50 -7.39 -12.13
N PHE A 53 7.90 -6.22 -11.60
CA PHE A 53 6.98 -5.10 -11.33
C PHE A 53 7.02 -4.04 -12.43
N ARG A 54 7.91 -4.19 -13.43
CA ARG A 54 7.99 -3.25 -14.54
C ARG A 54 6.81 -3.42 -15.48
N GLN A 55 6.20 -2.29 -15.80
CA GLN A 55 5.07 -2.19 -16.72
C GLN A 55 5.53 -1.51 -18.01
N ALA A 56 5.09 -2.02 -19.16
CA ALA A 56 5.46 -1.46 -20.46
C ALA A 56 5.01 0.01 -20.58
N GLY A 57 5.86 0.88 -21.12
CA GLY A 57 5.55 2.31 -21.29
C GLY A 57 5.62 3.14 -20.00
N ILE A 58 6.27 2.63 -18.95
CA ILE A 58 6.55 3.37 -17.71
C ILE A 58 8.07 3.61 -17.60
N THR A 59 8.46 4.81 -17.20
CA THR A 59 9.88 5.15 -16.97
C THR A 59 10.24 4.85 -15.53
N TYR A 60 11.30 4.08 -15.29
CA TYR A 60 11.75 3.71 -13.95
C TYR A 60 13.14 4.27 -13.65
N TYR A 61 13.33 4.82 -12.46
CA TYR A 61 14.63 5.23 -11.95
C TYR A 61 14.89 4.65 -10.56
N ALA A 62 16.04 3.99 -10.41
CA ALA A 62 16.50 3.50 -9.11
C ALA A 62 16.92 4.68 -8.24
N CYS A 63 16.30 4.82 -7.08
CA CYS A 63 16.47 5.97 -6.19
C CYS A 63 16.60 5.48 -4.74
N PRO A 64 17.81 5.17 -4.24
CA PRO A 64 18.01 4.57 -2.91
C PRO A 64 17.76 5.54 -1.74
N ARG A 65 17.63 6.83 -2.03
CA ARG A 65 17.35 7.93 -1.10
C ARG A 65 16.37 8.86 -1.77
N PRO A 66 15.63 9.70 -1.00
CA PRO A 66 14.75 10.69 -1.60
C PRO A 66 15.44 11.42 -2.76
N PRO A 67 14.74 11.71 -3.87
CA PRO A 67 15.41 12.16 -5.08
C PRO A 67 16.05 13.53 -4.87
N LYS A 68 17.27 13.70 -5.41
CA LYS A 68 17.89 15.03 -5.44
C LYS A 68 17.00 15.98 -6.23
N TYR A 69 16.91 17.20 -5.74
CA TYR A 69 16.18 18.28 -6.41
C TYR A 69 16.56 18.46 -7.88
N ALA A 70 17.88 18.56 -8.15
CA ALA A 70 18.39 18.77 -9.50
C ALA A 70 18.02 17.62 -10.45
N PHE A 71 17.89 16.41 -9.91
CA PHE A 71 17.43 15.25 -10.67
C PHE A 71 15.94 15.36 -11.00
N LEU A 72 15.08 15.75 -10.03
CA LEU A 72 13.66 15.97 -10.27
C LEU A 72 13.42 17.00 -11.37
N LYS A 73 14.15 18.13 -11.37
CA LYS A 73 14.07 19.14 -12.44
C LYS A 73 14.38 18.60 -13.84
N ARG A 74 15.25 17.60 -13.95
CA ARG A 74 15.59 16.99 -15.24
C ARG A 74 14.53 16.00 -15.71
N VAL A 75 13.86 15.34 -14.76
CA VAL A 75 12.79 14.37 -15.04
C VAL A 75 11.46 15.07 -15.33
N LEU A 76 11.23 16.21 -14.67
CA LEU A 76 10.02 17.01 -14.78
C LEU A 76 10.23 18.13 -15.81
N ASN A 77 9.46 18.14 -16.90
CA ASN A 77 9.62 19.09 -18.02
C ASN A 77 9.03 20.48 -17.75
N ASP A 78 9.24 21.06 -16.55
CA ASP A 78 8.68 22.34 -16.09
C ASP A 78 7.14 22.48 -16.21
N GLN A 79 6.42 21.39 -16.47
CA GLN A 79 4.97 21.33 -16.49
C GLN A 79 4.40 20.80 -15.16
N PRO A 80 3.23 21.28 -14.73
CA PRO A 80 2.53 20.70 -13.59
C PRO A 80 2.40 19.19 -13.70
N PHE A 81 2.68 18.50 -12.60
CA PHE A 81 2.69 17.04 -12.53
C PHE A 81 1.87 16.54 -11.36
N LEU A 82 1.27 15.36 -11.53
CA LEU A 82 0.60 14.65 -10.46
C LEU A 82 1.61 13.77 -9.72
N LEU A 83 1.69 13.92 -8.40
CA LEU A 83 2.59 13.21 -7.51
C LEU A 83 1.80 12.24 -6.64
N LEU A 84 2.16 10.95 -6.70
CA LEU A 84 1.85 9.96 -5.67
C LEU A 84 3.10 9.80 -4.78
N ASN A 85 3.01 10.26 -3.55
CA ASN A 85 4.12 10.23 -2.59
C ASN A 85 4.02 9.02 -1.66
N GLY A 86 4.78 7.98 -1.93
CA GLY A 86 4.76 6.72 -1.19
C GLY A 86 3.60 5.81 -1.59
N PRO A 87 3.22 4.86 -0.71
CA PRO A 87 2.26 3.79 -1.00
C PRO A 87 0.79 4.25 -0.89
N ALA A 88 0.45 5.34 -1.58
CA ALA A 88 -0.89 5.93 -1.58
C ALA A 88 -1.83 5.23 -2.57
N LEU A 89 -3.02 4.87 -2.10
CA LEU A 89 -4.13 4.33 -2.89
C LEU A 89 -5.41 5.13 -2.61
N THR A 90 -6.27 5.24 -3.62
CA THR A 90 -7.55 5.94 -3.49
C THR A 90 -8.54 5.42 -4.52
N ASP A 91 -9.82 5.58 -4.25
CA ASP A 91 -10.90 5.43 -5.25
C ASP A 91 -11.31 6.77 -5.88
N TYR A 92 -10.65 7.86 -5.51
CA TYR A 92 -10.86 9.15 -6.15
C TYR A 92 -10.44 9.09 -7.63
N PRO A 93 -11.29 9.55 -8.57
CA PRO A 93 -10.96 9.60 -9.99
C PRO A 93 -9.91 10.67 -10.26
N LEU A 94 -8.63 10.28 -10.38
CA LEU A 94 -7.50 11.21 -10.47
C LEU A 94 -7.54 12.16 -11.67
N ASN A 95 -8.29 11.84 -12.74
CA ASN A 95 -8.52 12.78 -13.84
C ASN A 95 -9.30 14.01 -13.39
N LYS A 96 -10.26 13.85 -12.46
CA LYS A 96 -11.01 14.99 -11.88
C LYS A 96 -10.11 15.90 -11.04
N LEU A 97 -9.07 15.34 -10.41
CA LEU A 97 -8.08 16.15 -9.68
C LEU A 97 -7.31 17.04 -10.66
N ALA A 98 -6.92 16.47 -11.81
CA ALA A 98 -6.27 17.23 -12.87
C ALA A 98 -7.20 18.29 -13.48
N GLU A 99 -8.47 17.98 -13.72
CA GLU A 99 -9.48 18.94 -14.17
C GLU A 99 -9.65 20.10 -13.18
N ALA A 100 -9.76 19.81 -11.89
CA ALA A 100 -9.84 20.81 -10.83
C ALA A 100 -8.59 21.70 -10.78
N TYR A 101 -7.41 21.12 -10.94
CA TYR A 101 -6.17 21.90 -11.04
C TYR A 101 -6.18 22.83 -12.25
N GLN A 102 -6.65 22.39 -13.41
CA GLN A 102 -6.70 23.23 -14.60
C GLN A 102 -7.70 24.38 -14.48
N ALA A 103 -8.79 24.19 -13.74
CA ALA A 103 -9.80 25.22 -13.51
C ALA A 103 -9.28 26.37 -12.62
N ASP A 104 -8.65 26.04 -11.49
CA ASP A 104 -8.27 27.03 -10.47
C ASP A 104 -6.79 27.43 -10.50
N LYS A 105 -5.94 26.58 -11.10
CA LYS A 105 -4.47 26.73 -11.18
C LYS A 105 -3.80 27.17 -9.87
N PRO A 106 -4.06 26.47 -8.74
CA PRO A 106 -3.33 26.76 -7.50
C PRO A 106 -1.83 26.44 -7.67
N ASP A 107 -1.01 26.95 -6.76
CA ASP A 107 0.40 26.59 -6.70
C ASP A 107 0.55 25.08 -6.41
N VAL A 108 -0.20 24.59 -5.41
CA VAL A 108 -0.29 23.16 -5.07
C VAL A 108 -1.77 22.79 -4.90
N LEU A 109 -2.20 21.70 -5.52
CA LEU A 109 -3.49 21.06 -5.23
C LEU A 109 -3.23 19.74 -4.50
N CYS A 110 -3.85 19.55 -3.34
CA CYS A 110 -3.75 18.34 -2.54
C CYS A 110 -5.08 17.59 -2.58
N LEU A 111 -5.04 16.26 -2.74
CA LEU A 111 -6.20 15.43 -2.41
C LEU A 111 -6.18 15.16 -0.90
N THR A 112 -7.26 15.51 -0.23
CA THR A 112 -7.50 15.23 1.19
C THR A 112 -8.66 14.25 1.32
N GLY A 113 -8.67 13.46 2.39
CA GLY A 113 -9.70 12.47 2.64
C GLY A 113 -10.12 12.48 4.10
N GLY A 114 -11.44 12.51 4.35
CA GLY A 114 -11.98 12.45 5.72
C GLY A 114 -11.75 11.12 6.43
N GLY A 115 -11.32 10.07 5.71
CA GLY A 115 -11.02 8.74 6.25
C GLY A 115 -9.53 8.35 6.24
N LEU A 116 -8.61 9.31 6.14
CA LEU A 116 -7.18 9.03 6.12
C LEU A 116 -6.70 8.50 7.49
N LEU A 117 -6.14 7.29 7.49
CA LEU A 117 -5.67 6.60 8.69
C LEU A 117 -4.21 6.14 8.52
N GLY A 118 -3.23 6.90 9.04
CA GLY A 118 -1.80 6.55 8.98
C GLY A 118 -0.89 7.76 9.17
N GLU A 119 0.44 7.60 9.01
CA GLU A 119 1.36 8.75 8.99
C GLU A 119 1.16 9.55 7.70
N THR A 120 0.67 10.77 7.85
CA THR A 120 0.24 11.66 6.76
C THR A 120 0.68 13.08 7.07
N PHE A 121 0.96 13.87 6.05
CA PHE A 121 1.24 15.29 6.26
C PHE A 121 -0.04 16.02 6.68
N TYR A 122 0.03 16.74 7.79
CA TYR A 122 -1.01 17.65 8.23
C TYR A 122 -0.83 19.00 7.53
N VAL A 123 -1.86 19.47 6.84
CA VAL A 123 -1.84 20.83 6.27
C VAL A 123 -2.28 21.78 7.38
N GLU A 124 -1.36 22.63 7.87
CA GLU A 124 -1.60 23.52 9.01
C GLU A 124 -2.66 24.63 8.76
N PRO A 125 -3.21 25.22 9.84
CA PRO A 125 -4.38 26.12 9.80
C PRO A 125 -4.23 27.42 9.03
N THR A 126 -3.02 27.85 8.65
CA THR A 126 -2.81 29.01 7.78
C THR A 126 -3.37 28.80 6.37
N ALA A 127 -3.63 27.54 5.97
CA ALA A 127 -4.40 27.17 4.79
C ALA A 127 -5.92 27.00 5.05
N GLY A 128 -6.39 27.28 6.27
CA GLY A 128 -7.81 27.29 6.63
C GLY A 128 -8.49 25.90 6.73
N THR A 129 -7.73 24.80 6.72
CA THR A 129 -8.29 23.44 6.79
C THR A 129 -7.55 22.60 7.84
N SER A 130 -8.28 21.76 8.59
CA SER A 130 -7.71 20.76 9.50
C SER A 130 -7.60 19.39 8.84
N GLU A 131 -7.44 19.37 7.52
CA GLU A 131 -7.50 18.16 6.71
C GLU A 131 -6.13 17.48 6.57
N ILE A 132 -6.17 16.16 6.48
CA ILE A 132 -4.99 15.32 6.31
C ILE A 132 -4.77 15.08 4.81
N ALA A 133 -3.52 15.15 4.33
CA ALA A 133 -3.20 14.88 2.93
C ALA A 133 -3.18 13.38 2.61
N ALA A 134 -3.81 12.99 1.50
CA ALA A 134 -3.83 11.60 1.00
C ALA A 134 -2.52 11.17 0.32
N GLN A 135 -1.45 11.94 0.52
CA GLN A 135 -0.16 11.78 -0.17
C GLN A 135 -0.26 11.87 -1.70
N ILE A 136 -1.31 12.52 -2.22
CA ILE A 136 -1.55 12.73 -3.64
C ILE A 136 -1.66 14.23 -3.90
N TYR A 137 -0.82 14.74 -4.80
CA TYR A 137 -0.68 16.17 -5.07
C TYR A 137 -0.63 16.45 -6.56
N ILE A 138 -0.99 17.66 -6.96
CA ILE A 138 -0.59 18.26 -8.23
C ILE A 138 0.24 19.49 -7.90
N ILE A 139 1.47 19.51 -8.39
CA ILE A 139 2.47 20.51 -8.03
C ILE A 139 2.89 21.26 -9.29
N ASN A 140 2.90 22.59 -9.21
CA ASN A 140 3.61 23.41 -10.19
C ASN A 140 5.14 23.27 -9.95
N PRO A 141 5.92 22.71 -10.90
CA PRO A 141 7.35 22.49 -10.69
C PRO A 141 8.15 23.79 -10.55
N LEU A 142 7.63 24.95 -10.97
CA LEU A 142 8.30 26.23 -10.72
C LEU A 142 8.47 26.51 -9.23
N LEU A 143 7.60 25.97 -8.38
CA LEU A 143 7.69 26.08 -6.92
C LEU A 143 8.93 25.42 -6.33
N LEU A 144 9.48 24.44 -7.04
CA LEU A 144 10.74 23.83 -6.69
C LEU A 144 11.85 24.90 -6.64
N THR A 145 11.74 26.04 -7.33
CA THR A 145 12.72 27.15 -7.17
C THR A 145 12.82 27.73 -5.76
N TYR A 146 11.77 27.61 -4.93
CA TYR A 146 11.78 28.02 -3.53
C TYR A 146 12.30 26.92 -2.59
N TYR A 147 12.65 25.76 -3.11
CA TYR A 147 13.07 24.60 -2.34
C TYR A 147 14.60 24.49 -2.34
N TYR A 148 15.23 24.80 -1.21
CA TYR A 148 16.70 24.89 -1.08
C TYR A 148 17.34 23.63 -0.50
N HIS A 149 16.56 22.59 -0.22
CA HIS A 149 17.10 21.33 0.29
C HIS A 149 17.67 20.48 -0.86
N GLU A 150 18.76 19.74 -0.56
CA GLU A 150 19.40 18.87 -1.54
C GLU A 150 18.47 17.76 -2.03
N TYR A 151 17.66 17.22 -1.11
CA TYR A 151 16.75 16.09 -1.33
C TYR A 151 15.31 16.55 -1.22
N PHE A 152 14.45 16.08 -2.12
CA PHE A 152 13.02 16.38 -2.08
C PHE A 152 12.29 15.54 -1.05
N GLU A 153 11.76 16.21 -0.05
CA GLU A 153 10.83 15.66 0.93
C GLU A 153 9.54 16.48 0.94
N THR A 154 8.40 15.81 0.73
CA THR A 154 7.09 16.47 0.60
C THR A 154 6.74 17.33 1.80
N GLY A 155 7.04 16.89 3.02
CA GLY A 155 6.76 17.66 4.23
C GLY A 155 7.51 18.98 4.25
N LEU A 156 8.84 18.94 4.06
CA LEU A 156 9.67 20.14 3.96
C LEU A 156 9.22 21.04 2.81
N PHE A 157 8.91 20.44 1.65
CA PHE A 157 8.45 21.18 0.49
C PHE A 157 7.18 21.99 0.80
N LEU A 158 6.16 21.33 1.36
CA LEU A 158 4.91 22.01 1.73
C LEU A 158 5.12 23.06 2.82
N THR A 159 6.00 22.82 3.79
CA THR A 159 6.38 23.82 4.80
C THR A 159 7.00 25.07 4.16
N GLU A 160 7.92 24.92 3.20
CA GLU A 160 8.49 26.05 2.47
C GLU A 160 7.43 26.79 1.62
N MET A 161 6.50 26.06 1.00
CA MET A 161 5.40 26.68 0.25
C MET A 161 4.52 27.57 1.13
N LEU A 162 4.21 27.11 2.34
CA LEU A 162 3.45 27.88 3.32
C LEU A 162 4.22 29.14 3.77
N LYS A 163 5.53 29.01 4.07
CA LYS A 163 6.40 30.16 4.42
C LYS A 163 6.41 31.22 3.31
N HIS A 164 6.42 30.79 2.05
CA HIS A 164 6.41 31.68 0.88
C HIS A 164 5.01 32.13 0.41
N ARG A 165 3.97 31.89 1.24
CA ARG A 165 2.57 32.27 0.98
C ARG A 165 2.05 31.78 -0.38
N ARG A 166 2.47 30.57 -0.78
CA ARG A 166 1.94 29.91 -2.00
C ARG A 166 0.50 29.44 -1.75
N ILE A 167 -0.29 29.41 -2.81
CA ILE A 167 -1.69 28.99 -2.77
C ILE A 167 -1.77 27.46 -2.77
N ILE A 168 -1.97 26.89 -1.59
CA ILE A 168 -2.25 25.46 -1.43
C ILE A 168 -3.76 25.29 -1.34
N LYS A 169 -4.34 24.55 -2.28
CA LYS A 169 -5.77 24.20 -2.29
C LYS A 169 -5.94 22.73 -1.92
N CYS A 170 -6.95 22.43 -1.11
CA CYS A 170 -7.35 21.06 -0.78
C CYS A 170 -8.61 20.68 -1.56
N CYS A 171 -8.58 19.49 -2.17
CA CYS A 171 -9.73 18.84 -2.77
C CYS A 171 -10.15 17.69 -1.85
N SER A 172 -11.28 17.88 -1.16
CA SER A 172 -11.78 16.89 -0.22
C SER A 172 -12.52 15.75 -0.93
N HIS A 173 -12.25 14.53 -0.51
CA HIS A 173 -12.88 13.31 -0.99
C HIS A 173 -13.60 12.57 0.15
N LYS A 174 -14.85 12.18 -0.10
CA LYS A 174 -15.68 11.42 0.84
C LYS A 174 -15.54 9.90 0.68
N GLY A 175 -14.85 9.42 -0.35
CA GLY A 175 -14.62 7.99 -0.57
C GLY A 175 -13.35 7.49 0.14
N TRP A 176 -12.80 6.40 -0.39
CA TRP A 176 -11.66 5.71 0.22
C TRP A 176 -10.32 6.27 -0.26
N SER A 177 -9.43 6.53 0.70
CA SER A 177 -8.02 6.84 0.48
C SER A 177 -7.22 6.23 1.61
N GLU A 178 -6.07 5.64 1.29
CA GLU A 178 -5.23 4.96 2.26
C GLU A 178 -3.75 5.18 1.92
N CYS A 179 -2.96 5.49 2.94
CA CYS A 179 -1.50 5.46 2.85
C CYS A 179 -1.04 4.14 3.47
N VAL A 180 -0.62 3.19 2.64
CA VAL A 180 -0.31 1.82 3.05
C VAL A 180 1.09 1.74 3.67
N ASN A 181 1.23 2.35 4.85
CA ASN A 181 2.50 2.51 5.56
C ASN A 181 2.56 1.83 6.94
N ASN A 182 1.47 1.16 7.34
CA ASN A 182 1.37 0.40 8.59
C ASN A 182 0.43 -0.81 8.41
N TYR A 183 0.45 -1.74 9.36
CA TYR A 183 -0.35 -2.97 9.29
C TYR A 183 -1.86 -2.72 9.19
N PRO A 184 -2.48 -1.88 10.05
CA PRO A 184 -3.90 -1.55 9.90
C PRO A 184 -4.26 -0.99 8.51
N ALA A 185 -3.47 -0.07 7.97
CA ALA A 185 -3.68 0.50 6.64
C ALA A 185 -3.54 -0.55 5.54
N TYR A 186 -2.59 -1.46 5.70
CA TYR A 186 -2.37 -2.55 4.78
C TYR A 186 -3.53 -3.56 4.76
N LEU A 187 -4.06 -3.95 5.93
CA LEU A 187 -5.28 -4.77 6.00
C LEU A 187 -6.48 -4.07 5.36
N ARG A 188 -6.72 -2.80 5.71
CA ARG A 188 -7.83 -2.02 5.16
C ARG A 188 -7.72 -1.92 3.63
N ALA A 189 -6.53 -1.64 3.10
CA ALA A 189 -6.29 -1.59 1.67
C ALA A 189 -6.52 -2.95 1.00
N ALA A 190 -6.00 -4.03 1.56
CA ALA A 190 -6.18 -5.36 0.99
C ALA A 190 -7.67 -5.77 0.96
N HIS A 191 -8.39 -5.55 2.07
CA HIS A 191 -9.83 -5.80 2.16
C HIS A 191 -10.65 -4.92 1.23
N TYR A 192 -10.27 -3.64 1.06
CA TYR A 192 -10.90 -2.74 0.10
C TYR A 192 -10.73 -3.26 -1.33
N LEU A 193 -9.50 -3.60 -1.72
CA LEU A 193 -9.17 -4.09 -3.06
C LEU A 193 -9.91 -5.38 -3.40
N LEU A 194 -10.04 -6.30 -2.44
CA LEU A 194 -10.84 -7.53 -2.60
C LEU A 194 -12.32 -7.22 -2.74
N GLY A 195 -12.84 -6.34 -1.88
CA GLY A 195 -14.25 -5.96 -1.87
C GLY A 195 -14.70 -5.27 -3.16
N CYS A 196 -13.82 -4.48 -3.79
CA CYS A 196 -14.12 -3.83 -5.07
C CYS A 196 -13.67 -4.63 -6.31
N GLY A 197 -13.10 -5.83 -6.11
CA GLY A 197 -12.62 -6.69 -7.20
C GLY A 197 -11.45 -6.10 -8.00
N ALA A 198 -10.68 -5.20 -7.38
CA ALA A 198 -9.52 -4.57 -8.01
C ALA A 198 -8.26 -5.44 -7.98
N VAL A 199 -8.34 -6.68 -7.48
CA VAL A 199 -7.23 -7.64 -7.40
C VAL A 199 -7.11 -8.47 -8.70
N PRO A 200 -5.94 -9.06 -9.00
CA PRO A 200 -5.78 -9.94 -10.15
C PRO A 200 -6.68 -11.18 -10.09
N GLY A 201 -7.23 -11.57 -11.25
CA GLY A 201 -8.07 -12.75 -11.40
C GLY A 201 -9.56 -12.45 -11.25
N SER A 202 -10.36 -13.50 -11.12
CA SER A 202 -11.81 -13.39 -10.89
C SER A 202 -12.19 -14.25 -9.68
N PRO A 203 -13.12 -13.79 -8.84
CA PRO A 203 -13.53 -14.55 -7.68
C PRO A 203 -14.35 -15.78 -8.10
N ILE A 204 -14.19 -16.86 -7.34
CA ILE A 204 -15.02 -18.06 -7.40
C ILE A 204 -15.74 -18.13 -6.06
N ASN A 205 -17.06 -18.03 -6.06
CA ASN A 205 -17.88 -17.97 -4.83
C ASN A 205 -17.40 -16.90 -3.84
N ASN A 206 -17.06 -15.70 -4.32
CA ASN A 206 -16.50 -14.58 -3.55
C ASN A 206 -15.08 -14.80 -2.96
N LEU A 207 -14.40 -15.88 -3.34
CA LEU A 207 -13.03 -16.18 -2.90
C LEU A 207 -12.06 -16.05 -4.07
N TYR A 208 -10.83 -15.62 -3.81
CA TYR A 208 -9.80 -15.50 -4.83
C TYR A 208 -8.75 -16.60 -4.68
N TYR A 209 -8.37 -17.22 -5.79
CA TYR A 209 -7.37 -18.28 -5.85
C TYR A 209 -6.30 -17.97 -6.88
N GLY A 210 -5.05 -18.00 -6.43
CA GLY A 210 -3.87 -18.05 -7.26
C GLY A 210 -3.67 -19.43 -7.86
N LYS A 211 -2.62 -19.56 -8.66
CA LYS A 211 -2.29 -20.80 -9.35
C LYS A 211 -1.85 -21.88 -8.35
N LYS A 212 -2.22 -23.13 -8.63
CA LYS A 212 -1.76 -24.32 -7.88
C LYS A 212 -2.08 -24.26 -6.37
N CYS A 213 -3.21 -23.66 -6.00
CA CYS A 213 -3.69 -23.76 -4.62
C CYS A 213 -4.32 -25.13 -4.38
N GLU A 214 -4.05 -25.72 -3.23
CA GLU A 214 -4.62 -26.99 -2.77
C GLU A 214 -5.34 -26.73 -1.44
N VAL A 215 -6.66 -26.82 -1.46
CA VAL A 215 -7.48 -26.65 -0.26
C VAL A 215 -8.25 -27.94 -0.03
N ASP A 216 -8.06 -28.53 1.15
CA ASP A 216 -8.77 -29.75 1.51
C ASP A 216 -10.30 -29.54 1.48
N PHE A 217 -11.03 -30.53 0.97
CA PHE A 217 -12.49 -30.44 0.77
C PHE A 217 -13.29 -30.30 2.08
N THR A 218 -12.68 -30.61 3.22
CA THR A 218 -13.29 -30.46 4.55
C THR A 218 -13.04 -29.09 5.18
N ALA A 219 -12.28 -28.21 4.52
CA ALA A 219 -12.04 -26.85 5.00
C ALA A 219 -13.30 -25.98 4.91
N ASP A 220 -13.58 -25.24 5.97
CA ASP A 220 -14.68 -24.26 6.04
C ASP A 220 -14.14 -22.87 5.69
N LEU A 221 -14.62 -22.32 4.57
CA LEU A 221 -14.14 -21.06 4.01
C LEU A 221 -15.25 -20.02 4.05
N GLY A 222 -15.01 -18.89 4.70
CA GLY A 222 -16.00 -17.83 4.85
C GLY A 222 -15.44 -16.41 4.72
N GLY A 223 -16.33 -15.46 4.43
CA GLY A 223 -15.98 -14.04 4.33
C GLY A 223 -15.12 -13.73 3.10
N ARG A 224 -14.18 -12.78 3.24
CA ARG A 224 -13.26 -12.35 2.18
C ARG A 224 -11.94 -13.09 2.29
N LEU A 225 -11.71 -14.08 1.42
CA LEU A 225 -10.45 -14.81 1.37
C LEU A 225 -9.70 -14.55 0.08
N PHE A 226 -8.39 -14.45 0.23
CA PHE A 226 -7.45 -14.44 -0.87
C PHE A 226 -6.40 -15.53 -0.63
N PHE A 227 -6.27 -16.43 -1.59
CA PHE A 227 -5.18 -17.40 -1.67
C PHE A 227 -4.27 -16.99 -2.82
N GLY A 228 -3.05 -16.58 -2.52
CA GLY A 228 -2.00 -16.39 -3.52
C GLY A 228 -1.50 -17.72 -4.05
N ASP A 229 -0.64 -17.69 -5.07
CA ASP A 229 -0.15 -18.89 -5.74
C ASP A 229 0.47 -19.91 -4.76
N ASN A 230 0.23 -21.20 -4.98
CA ASN A 230 0.77 -22.33 -4.22
C ASN A 230 0.43 -22.33 -2.73
N CYS A 231 -0.75 -21.83 -2.33
CA CYS A 231 -1.23 -22.02 -0.96
C CYS A 231 -1.76 -23.45 -0.75
N GLN A 232 -1.48 -24.02 0.42
CA GLN A 232 -1.94 -25.33 0.86
C GLN A 232 -2.70 -25.19 2.17
N VAL A 233 -3.91 -25.74 2.24
CA VAL A 233 -4.77 -25.69 3.43
C VAL A 233 -5.19 -27.11 3.82
N GLY A 234 -4.77 -27.54 5.00
CA GLY A 234 -5.06 -28.86 5.54
C GLY A 234 -6.52 -29.05 5.97
N ALA A 235 -6.89 -30.32 6.13
CA ALA A 235 -8.23 -30.77 6.49
C ALA A 235 -8.79 -30.10 7.75
N GLN A 236 -10.11 -29.91 7.78
CA GLN A 236 -10.87 -29.37 8.91
C GLN A 236 -10.44 -27.98 9.38
N SER A 237 -9.70 -27.24 8.54
CA SER A 237 -9.33 -25.86 8.80
C SER A 237 -10.53 -24.93 8.59
N ARG A 238 -10.56 -23.81 9.32
CA ARG A 238 -11.59 -22.78 9.19
C ARG A 238 -10.94 -21.43 8.94
N LEU A 239 -11.20 -20.84 7.78
CA LEU A 239 -10.61 -19.57 7.38
C LEU A 239 -11.70 -18.53 7.18
N GLN A 240 -11.56 -17.39 7.84
CA GLN A 240 -12.50 -16.28 7.75
C GLN A 240 -11.77 -14.95 7.58
N ASP A 241 -12.17 -14.17 6.58
CA ASP A 241 -11.71 -12.79 6.33
C ASP A 241 -10.16 -12.64 6.33
N SER A 242 -9.46 -13.69 5.89
CA SER A 242 -8.01 -13.83 5.97
C SER A 242 -7.33 -13.88 4.61
N LEU A 243 -6.10 -13.37 4.57
CA LEU A 243 -5.34 -13.14 3.35
C LEU A 243 -4.04 -13.93 3.37
N LEU A 244 -3.88 -14.86 2.43
CA LEU A 244 -2.69 -15.68 2.26
C LEU A 244 -1.99 -15.21 0.98
N LEU A 245 -0.85 -14.51 1.09
CA LEU A 245 -0.23 -13.86 -0.08
C LEU A 245 0.50 -14.81 -1.04
N GLY A 246 0.62 -16.10 -0.70
CA GLY A 246 1.16 -17.13 -1.58
C GLY A 246 2.19 -18.02 -0.90
N GLN A 247 2.31 -19.27 -1.36
CA GLN A 247 3.28 -20.26 -0.88
C GLN A 247 3.14 -20.54 0.62
N ASN A 248 1.92 -20.40 1.14
CA ASN A 248 1.60 -20.62 2.54
C ASN A 248 1.12 -22.06 2.75
N THR A 249 1.56 -22.69 3.82
CA THR A 249 1.16 -24.06 4.19
C THR A 249 0.50 -24.03 5.55
N LEU A 250 -0.77 -24.42 5.61
CA LEU A 250 -1.53 -24.58 6.85
C LEU A 250 -1.78 -26.05 7.13
N GLY A 251 -1.46 -26.51 8.34
CA GLY A 251 -1.80 -27.84 8.84
C GLY A 251 -3.31 -28.05 8.97
N GLY A 252 -3.69 -29.23 9.47
CA GLY A 252 -5.09 -29.56 9.75
C GLY A 252 -5.64 -28.84 10.98
N GLY A 253 -6.94 -28.51 10.97
CA GLY A 253 -7.62 -27.90 12.12
C GLY A 253 -7.22 -26.46 12.41
N VAL A 254 -6.54 -25.76 11.49
CA VAL A 254 -6.12 -24.37 11.67
C VAL A 254 -7.33 -23.44 11.60
N ARG A 255 -7.40 -22.47 12.51
CA ARG A 255 -8.43 -21.41 12.51
C ARG A 255 -7.78 -20.05 12.31
N LEU A 256 -8.11 -19.38 11.21
CA LEU A 256 -7.67 -18.01 10.94
C LEU A 256 -8.89 -17.09 10.87
N THR A 257 -8.85 -16.00 11.63
CA THR A 257 -9.86 -14.93 11.57
C THR A 257 -9.16 -13.60 11.38
N ASN A 258 -9.49 -12.86 10.32
CA ASN A 258 -8.93 -11.54 10.03
C ASN A 258 -7.39 -11.50 10.09
N CYS A 259 -6.74 -12.55 9.56
CA CYS A 259 -5.28 -12.66 9.56
C CYS A 259 -4.69 -12.34 8.20
N LEU A 260 -3.45 -11.86 8.20
CA LEU A 260 -2.65 -11.74 6.99
C LEU A 260 -1.37 -12.54 7.11
N LEU A 261 -1.22 -13.52 6.22
CA LEU A 261 -0.01 -14.31 6.09
C LEU A 261 0.74 -13.83 4.85
N GLN A 262 1.93 -13.26 5.07
CA GLN A 262 2.87 -12.98 3.99
C GLN A 262 3.35 -14.28 3.34
N LYS A 263 4.20 -14.18 2.31
CA LYS A 263 4.61 -15.36 1.56
C LYS A 263 5.43 -16.34 2.39
N TYR A 264 5.34 -17.62 2.04
CA TYR A 264 6.15 -18.70 2.63
C TYR A 264 5.91 -18.96 4.12
N VAL A 265 4.73 -18.61 4.64
CA VAL A 265 4.38 -18.87 6.03
C VAL A 265 3.94 -20.32 6.19
N THR A 266 4.49 -20.99 7.20
CA THR A 266 4.06 -22.34 7.60
C THR A 266 3.40 -22.30 8.96
N ILE A 267 2.19 -22.84 9.07
CA ILE A 267 1.44 -22.97 10.32
C ILE A 267 1.16 -24.44 10.56
N GLY A 268 1.54 -24.94 11.74
CA GLY A 268 1.27 -26.29 12.20
C GLY A 268 -0.21 -26.58 12.43
N ASN A 269 -0.50 -27.76 12.93
CA ASN A 269 -1.86 -28.24 13.15
C ASN A 269 -2.50 -27.57 14.36
N ASN A 270 -3.82 -27.44 14.33
CA ASN A 270 -4.66 -26.98 15.45
C ASN A 270 -4.28 -25.59 16.00
N CYS A 271 -3.72 -24.72 15.16
CA CYS A 271 -3.44 -23.34 15.54
C CYS A 271 -4.69 -22.46 15.45
N VAL A 272 -4.77 -21.43 16.30
CA VAL A 272 -5.83 -20.42 16.26
C VAL A 272 -5.19 -19.04 16.20
N LEU A 273 -5.36 -18.32 15.10
CA LEU A 273 -4.86 -16.96 14.94
C LEU A 273 -6.03 -16.02 14.67
N GLU A 274 -6.05 -14.90 15.39
CA GLU A 274 -7.05 -13.85 15.25
C GLU A 274 -6.37 -12.49 15.14
N ASN A 275 -6.74 -11.69 14.13
CA ASN A 275 -6.17 -10.35 13.89
C ASN A 275 -4.63 -10.31 13.73
N CYS A 276 -4.01 -11.41 13.29
CA CYS A 276 -2.55 -11.52 13.27
C CYS A 276 -1.91 -11.15 11.92
N LEU A 277 -0.75 -10.47 11.97
CA LEU A 277 0.16 -10.31 10.83
C LEU A 277 1.30 -11.30 10.97
N ILE A 278 1.44 -12.23 10.02
CA ILE A 278 2.56 -13.17 10.02
C ILE A 278 3.51 -12.81 8.89
N GLY A 279 4.71 -12.36 9.27
CA GLY A 279 5.76 -11.95 8.35
C GLY A 279 6.29 -13.10 7.51
N GLU A 280 6.88 -12.78 6.36
CA GLU A 280 7.32 -13.75 5.35
C GLU A 280 8.25 -14.81 5.94
N ARG A 281 8.17 -16.04 5.42
CA ARG A 281 9.03 -17.17 5.82
C ARG A 281 9.00 -17.50 7.33
N SER A 282 7.95 -17.11 8.04
CA SER A 282 7.79 -17.46 9.45
C SER A 282 7.17 -18.84 9.63
N VAL A 283 7.49 -19.48 10.74
CA VAL A 283 7.00 -20.82 11.10
C VAL A 283 6.30 -20.78 12.45
N ILE A 284 5.07 -21.26 12.50
CA ILE A 284 4.29 -21.42 13.73
C ILE A 284 4.09 -22.93 13.95
N GLY A 285 4.56 -23.45 15.08
CA GLY A 285 4.39 -24.86 15.45
C GLY A 285 2.95 -25.21 15.83
N ASP A 286 2.69 -26.50 16.04
CA ASP A 286 1.35 -27.01 16.37
C ASP A 286 0.78 -26.44 17.68
N ASN A 287 -0.55 -26.37 17.75
CA ASN A 287 -1.32 -25.99 18.95
C ASN A 287 -1.00 -24.58 19.48
N VAL A 288 -0.62 -23.65 18.62
CA VAL A 288 -0.34 -22.25 18.98
C VAL A 288 -1.62 -21.42 18.90
N ARG A 289 -1.79 -20.49 19.84
CA ARG A 289 -2.88 -19.50 19.81
C ARG A 289 -2.32 -18.09 19.88
N LEU A 290 -2.70 -17.24 18.93
CA LEU A 290 -2.29 -15.84 18.83
C LEU A 290 -3.50 -14.96 18.57
N THR A 291 -3.54 -13.81 19.23
CA THR A 291 -4.58 -12.79 19.05
C THR A 291 -3.91 -11.43 19.06
N ASP A 292 -4.26 -10.57 18.10
CA ASP A 292 -3.72 -9.22 17.93
C ASP A 292 -2.19 -9.20 17.95
N PHE A 293 -1.57 -10.08 17.15
CA PHE A 293 -0.13 -10.32 17.17
C PHE A 293 0.53 -10.04 15.83
N VAL A 294 1.66 -9.32 15.85
CA VAL A 294 2.52 -9.11 14.68
C VAL A 294 3.80 -9.92 14.84
N LEU A 295 3.97 -10.93 13.97
CA LEU A 295 5.19 -11.73 13.91
C LEU A 295 6.11 -11.19 12.81
N ALA A 296 7.32 -10.80 13.20
CA ALA A 296 8.33 -10.31 12.26
C ALA A 296 8.74 -11.40 11.24
N PRO A 297 9.19 -11.03 10.03
CA PRO A 297 9.70 -11.97 9.03
C PRO A 297 10.73 -12.97 9.59
N ARG A 298 10.72 -14.20 9.06
CA ARG A 298 11.67 -15.29 9.39
C ARG A 298 11.69 -15.66 10.87
N SER A 299 10.58 -15.47 11.57
CA SER A 299 10.47 -15.81 13.00
C SER A 299 9.90 -17.20 13.19
N VAL A 300 10.17 -17.80 14.35
CA VAL A 300 9.68 -19.13 14.71
C VAL A 300 8.97 -19.07 16.05
N ILE A 301 7.70 -19.50 16.09
CA ILE A 301 6.95 -19.75 17.33
C ILE A 301 6.87 -21.26 17.51
N LYS A 302 7.41 -21.77 18.62
CA LYS A 302 7.45 -23.21 18.91
C LYS A 302 6.07 -23.73 19.32
N SER A 303 5.82 -25.02 19.12
CA SER A 303 4.57 -25.68 19.52
C SER A 303 4.27 -25.48 21.01
N GLY A 304 3.00 -25.32 21.37
CA GLY A 304 2.57 -25.16 22.76
C GLY A 304 2.87 -23.79 23.40
N SER A 305 3.38 -22.81 22.63
CA SER A 305 3.52 -21.43 23.09
C SER A 305 2.13 -20.76 23.14
N GLY A 306 1.67 -20.41 24.33
CA GLY A 306 0.51 -19.53 24.54
C GLY A 306 0.99 -18.21 25.14
N GLY A 307 0.95 -17.14 24.37
CA GLY A 307 1.40 -15.82 24.81
C GLY A 307 0.73 -14.73 23.98
N GLY A 308 -0.41 -14.23 24.47
CA GLY A 308 -1.15 -13.13 23.86
C GLY A 308 -0.65 -11.77 24.35
N HIS A 309 -0.69 -10.79 23.44
CA HIS A 309 -0.33 -9.37 23.57
C HIS A 309 1.15 -9.03 23.32
N GLY A 310 1.47 -8.87 22.03
CA GLY A 310 2.62 -8.09 21.57
C GLY A 310 2.10 -6.84 20.84
N HIS A 311 2.50 -5.67 21.30
CA HIS A 311 2.19 -4.37 20.69
C HIS A 311 2.95 -4.13 19.38
#